data_AF-F9ZMX8-F1
#
_entry.id   AF-F9ZMX8-F1
#
_cell.length_a   1.000
_cell.length_b   1.000
_cell.length_c   1.000
_cell.angle_alpha   90.00
_cell.angle_beta   90.00
_cell.angle_gamma   90.00
#
_symmetry.space_group_name_H-M   'P 1'
#
loop_
_entity.id
_entity.type
_entity.pdbx_description
1 polymer ?
#
loop_
_entity_poly.entity_id
_entity_poly.type
_entity_poly.pdbx_seq_one_letter_code
_entity_poly.pdbx_strand_id
1 'polypeptide(L)' 'MACESLVEPLLSEWLLRRVDPCSRALYEECRAACVSFEQSLLEVLRNAAIVESLEWVAKEKMVTVIGVNDEPELDRES' A
#
# COMPACT_ATOMS: atom_id res chain seq x y z
N MET A 1 35.29 4.30 9.74
CA MET A 1 34.59 4.14 11.04
C MET A 1 33.14 4.48 10.81
N ALA A 2 32.25 3.49 10.85
CA ALA A 2 30.82 3.73 10.72
C ALA A 2 30.31 4.23 12.08
N CYS A 3 29.90 5.50 12.13
CA CYS A 3 28.99 5.93 13.17
C CYS A 3 27.67 5.22 12.84
N GLU A 4 27.38 4.10 13.51
CA GLU A 4 26.19 3.31 13.24
C GLU A 4 24.96 4.22 13.42
N SER A 5 24.28 4.49 12.31
CA SER A 5 23.12 5.36 12.27
C SER A 5 22.02 4.72 13.11
N LEU A 6 21.78 5.24 14.33
CA LEU A 6 20.67 4.79 15.18
C LEU A 6 19.29 4.99 14.52
N VAL A 7 19.24 5.84 13.48
CA VAL A 7 18.04 6.18 12.72
C VAL A 7 17.55 5.00 11.89
N GLU A 8 18.47 4.25 11.26
CA GLU A 8 18.13 3.13 10.38
C GLU A 8 17.39 1.99 11.11
N PRO A 9 17.92 1.37 12.19
CA PRO A 9 17.21 0.31 12.89
C PRO A 9 15.88 0.77 13.51
N LEU A 10 15.81 2.00 14.03
CA LEU A 10 14.58 2.55 14.62
C LEU A 10 13.49 2.81 13.55
N LEU A 11 13.86 3.40 12.42
CA LEU A 11 12.92 3.67 11.34
C LEU A 11 12.51 2.38 10.64
N SER A 12 13.42 1.43 10.42
CA SER A 12 13.09 0.13 9.84
C SER A 12 12.10 -0.62 10.72
N GLU A 13 12.31 -0.68 12.03
CA GLU A 13 11.38 -1.36 12.94
C GLU A 13 10.00 -0.67 12.95
N TRP A 14 9.97 0.66 12.96
CA TRP A 14 8.74 1.43 12.90
C TRP A 14 7.99 1.24 11.56
N LEU A 15 8.70 1.27 10.43
CA LEU A 15 8.16 1.02 9.09
C LEU A 15 7.59 -0.38 8.99
N LEU A 16 8.36 -1.39 9.39
CA LEU A 16 7.95 -2.80 9.30
C LEU A 16 6.64 -3.06 10.04
N ARG A 17 6.35 -2.36 11.14
CA ARG A 17 5.08 -2.50 11.89
C ARG A 17 3.87 -1.85 11.21
N ARG A 18 4.08 -0.91 10.29
CA ARG A 18 3.03 -0.08 9.70
C ARG A 18 2.77 -0.31 8.22
N VAL A 19 3.73 -0.88 7.50
CA VAL A 19 3.58 -1.14 6.07
C VAL A 19 2.89 -2.48 5.81
N ASP A 20 2.21 -2.57 4.67
CA ASP A 20 1.61 -3.81 4.19
C ASP A 20 2.70 -4.89 3.90
N PRO A 21 2.33 -6.18 3.82
CA PRO A 21 3.29 -7.26 3.61
C PRO A 21 4.16 -7.12 2.36
N CYS A 22 3.65 -6.51 1.28
CA CYS A 22 4.41 -6.34 0.03
C CYS A 22 5.47 -5.25 0.19
N SER A 23 5.11 -4.14 0.84
CA SER A 23 6.06 -3.08 1.19
C SER A 23 7.15 -3.57 2.15
N ARG A 24 6.84 -4.50 3.07
CA ARG A 24 7.84 -5.18 3.91
C ARG A 24 8.80 -6.03 3.07
N ALA A 25 8.27 -6.87 2.19
CA ALA A 25 9.10 -7.73 1.33
C ALA A 25 10.05 -6.89 0.46
N LEU A 26 9.55 -5.78 -0.10
CA LEU A 26 10.36 -4.85 -0.89
C LEU A 26 11.54 -4.30 -0.07
N TYR A 27 11.31 -3.87 1.17
CA TYR A 27 12.39 -3.38 2.04
C TYR A 27 13.47 -4.43 2.28
N GLU A 28 13.07 -5.69 2.53
CA GLU A 28 13.99 -6.80 2.76
C GLU A 28 14.80 -7.14 1.50
N GLU A 29 14.19 -7.08 0.31
CA GLU A 29 14.87 -7.24 -0.97
C GLU A 29 15.89 -6.12 -1.24
N CYS A 30 15.50 -4.84 -1.04
CA CYS A 30 16.42 -3.70 -1.20
C CYS A 30 17.63 -3.85 -0.25
N ARG A 31 17.38 -4.25 1.00
CA ARG A 31 18.43 -4.49 1.99
C ARG A 31 19.36 -5.63 1.56
N ALA A 32 18.82 -6.75 1.06
CA ALA A 32 19.61 -7.87 0.56
C ALA A 32 20.45 -7.49 -0.67
N ALA A 33 19.97 -6.56 -1.49
CA ALA A 33 20.68 -6.00 -2.63
C ALA A 33 21.68 -4.88 -2.26
N CYS A 34 21.88 -4.62 -0.96
CA CYS A 34 22.74 -3.53 -0.46
C CYS A 34 22.36 -2.14 -1.01
N VAL A 35 21.09 -1.93 -1.34
CA VAL A 35 20.54 -0.61 -1.67
C VAL A 35 20.68 0.29 -0.44
N SER A 36 20.92 1.59 -0.64
CA SER A 36 21.05 2.49 0.49
C SER A 36 19.76 2.55 1.30
N PHE A 37 19.88 2.82 2.60
CA PHE A 37 18.72 2.92 3.48
C PHE A 37 17.69 3.95 2.98
N GLU A 38 18.16 5.12 2.53
CA GLU A 38 17.30 6.18 2.00
C GLU A 38 16.55 5.76 0.73
N GLN A 39 17.22 5.08 -0.20
CA GLN A 39 16.59 4.58 -1.43
C GLN A 39 15.57 3.47 -1.12
N SER A 40 15.93 2.52 -0.25
CA SER A 40 15.01 1.47 0.20
C SER A 40 13.75 2.07 0.83
N LEU A 41 13.90 3.12 1.64
CA LEU A 41 12.79 3.78 2.32
C LEU A 41 11.88 4.53 1.34
N LEU A 42 12.46 5.17 0.32
CA LEU A 42 11.70 5.82 -0.75
C LEU A 42 10.87 4.81 -1.55
N GLU A 43 11.44 3.65 -1.89
CA GLU A 43 10.74 2.59 -2.62
C GLU A 43 9.56 2.03 -1.81
N VAL A 44 9.77 1.77 -0.52
CA VAL A 44 8.73 1.29 0.40
C VAL A 44 7.57 2.30 0.52
N LEU A 45 7.88 3.58 0.70
CA LEU A 45 6.85 4.64 0.78
C LEU A 45 6.07 4.78 -0.53
N ARG A 46 6.77 4.68 -1.66
CA ARG A 46 6.12 4.72 -2.98
C ARG A 46 5.20 3.52 -3.19
N ASN A 47 5.62 2.32 -2.78
CA ASN A 47 4.79 1.13 -2.87
C ASN A 47 3.53 1.25 -2.00
N ALA A 48 3.67 1.69 -0.75
CA ALA A 48 2.54 1.91 0.16
C ALA A 48 1.51 2.91 -0.41
N ALA A 49 1.97 4.00 -1.01
CA ALA A 49 1.08 5.00 -1.65
C ALA A 49 0.32 4.43 -2.87
N ILE A 50 0.96 3.54 -3.64
CA ILE A 50 0.31 2.85 -4.76
C ILE A 50 -0.77 1.90 -4.23
N VAL A 51 -0.47 1.11 -3.19
CA VAL A 51 -1.42 0.20 -2.56
C VAL A 51 -2.64 0.96 -2.05
N GLU A 52 -2.45 2.05 -1.30
CA GLU A 52 -3.53 2.91 -0.81
C GLU A 52 -4.40 3.45 -1.96
N SER A 53 -3.76 3.89 -3.05
CA SER A 53 -4.47 4.37 -4.24
C SER A 53 -5.30 3.26 -4.91
N LEU A 54 -4.77 2.04 -5.00
CA LEU A 54 -5.47 0.89 -5.57
C LEU A 54 -6.65 0.44 -4.69
N GLU A 55 -6.48 0.45 -3.37
CA GLU A 55 -7.56 0.17 -2.41
C GLU A 55 -8.69 1.20 -2.53
N TRP A 56 -8.34 2.49 -2.67
CA TRP A 56 -9.31 3.54 -2.91
C TRP A 56 -10.08 3.33 -4.21
N VAL A 57 -9.39 3.05 -5.32
CA VAL A 57 -10.03 2.76 -6.63
C VAL A 57 -10.93 1.52 -6.53
N ALA A 58 -10.48 0.46 -5.85
CA ALA A 58 -11.26 -0.76 -5.67
C ALA A 58 -12.55 -0.50 -4.89
N LYS A 59 -12.46 0.31 -3.82
CA LYS A 59 -13.61 0.70 -2.99
C LYS A 59 -14.62 1.53 -3.79
N GLU A 60 -14.17 2.54 -4.52
CA GLU A 60 -15.02 3.37 -5.38
C GLU A 60 -15.73 2.53 -6.46
N LYS A 61 -15.02 1.59 -7.09
CA LYS A 61 -15.59 0.66 -8.07
C LYS A 61 -16.58 -0.34 -7.46
N MET A 62 -16.35 -0.81 -6.24
CA MET A 62 -17.30 -1.67 -5.52
C MET A 62 -18.61 -0.93 -5.22
N VAL A 63 -18.53 0.35 -4.82
CA VAL A 63 -19.72 1.20 -4.60
C VAL A 63 -20.51 1.38 -5.89
N THR A 64 -19.84 1.50 -7.04
CA THR A 64 -20.52 1.61 -8.34
C THR A 64 -21.23 0.32 -8.76
N VAL A 65 -20.70 -0.86 -8.40
CA VAL A 65 -21.32 -2.15 -8.78
C VAL A 65 -22.55 -2.49 -7.93
N ILE A 66 -22.58 -2.08 -6.66
CA ILE A 66 -23.75 -2.31 -5.78
C ILE A 66 -24.90 -1.33 -6.09
N GLY A 67 -24.59 -0.15 -6.61
CA GLY A 67 -25.59 0.90 -6.94
C GLY A 67 -26.35 0.72 -8.25
N VAL A 68 -26.17 -0.39 -8.99
CA VAL A 68 -26.87 -0.63 -10.28
C VAL A 68 -28.01 -1.66 -10.15
N ASN A 69 -28.22 -2.26 -8.97
CA ASN A 69 -29.25 -3.30 -8.78
C ASN A 69 -30.60 -2.81 -8.21
N ASP A 70 -30.81 -1.50 -8.09
CA ASP A 70 -32.15 -0.95 -7.81
C ASP A 70 -32.81 -0.47 -9.13
N GLU A 71 -33.06 -1.40 -10.05
CA GLU A 71 -34.13 -1.20 -11.03
C GLU A 71 -35.46 -1.56 -10.37
N PRO A 72 -36.39 -0.62 -10.14
CA PRO A 72 -37.78 -1.00 -9.98
C PRO A 72 -38.31 -1.41 -11.36
N GLU A 73 -38.24 -2.70 -11.67
CA GLU A 73 -39.21 -3.34 -12.57
C GLU A 73 -40.58 -3.18 -11.90
N LEU A 74 -41.28 -2.08 -12.19
CA LEU A 74 -42.72 -2.02 -12.04
C LEU A 74 -43.32 -2.25 -13.41
N ASP A 75 -43.71 -3.50 -13.58
CA ASP A 75 -44.47 -4.06 -14.67
C ASP A 75 -45.56 -3.11 -15.18
N ARG A 76 -45.66 -3.10 -16.51
CA ARG A 76 -46.83 -2.63 -17.24
C ARG A 76 -48.06 -3.42 -16.75
N GLU A 77 -49.08 -2.72 -16.27
CA GLU A 77 -50.46 -3.21 -16.45
C GLU A 77 -51.49 -2.08 -16.44
N SER A 78 -52.27 -2.06 -17.53
CA SER A 78 -53.56 -1.38 -17.82
C SER A 78 -53.57 0.11 -18.16
#